data_AF-A0A925ETF0-F1
#
_entry.id   AF-A0A925ETF0-F1
#
_cell.length_a   1.000
_cell.length_b   1.000
_cell.length_c   1.000
_cell.angle_alpha   90.00
_cell.angle_beta   90.00
_cell.angle_gamma   90.00
#
_symmetry.space_group_name_H-M   'P 1'
#
loop_
_entity.id
_entity.type
_entity.pdbx_description
1 polymer ?
#
loop_
_entity_poly.entity_id
_entity_poly.type
_entity_poly.pdbx_seq_one_letter_code
_entity_poly.pdbx_strand_id
1 'polypeptide(L)' 'DKKLYHYLNDHGVITDWREPDVIRVAPVPLYNSYQDIWHFNRILHEGFVYIHNSSN' A
#
# COMPACT_ATOMS: atom_id res chain seq x y z
N ASP A 1 4.69 -2.35 -11.23
CA ASP A 1 3.88 -1.21 -11.73
C ASP A 1 3.71 -0.18 -10.61
N LYS A 2 4.14 1.06 -10.86
CA LYS A 2 4.02 2.19 -9.90
C LYS A 2 2.57 2.54 -9.57
N LYS A 3 1.58 2.05 -10.32
CA LYS A 3 0.16 2.25 -10.04
C LYS A 3 -0.24 1.85 -8.61
N LEU A 4 0.24 0.72 -8.10
CA LEU A 4 -0.07 0.30 -6.72
C LEU A 4 0.53 1.26 -5.69
N TYR A 5 1.76 1.69 -5.92
CA TYR A 5 2.43 2.66 -5.06
C TYR A 5 1.65 3.99 -5.00
N HIS A 6 1.25 4.51 -6.16
CA HIS A 6 0.44 5.73 -6.22
C HIS A 6 -0.91 5.55 -5.54
N TYR A 7 -1.61 4.44 -5.79
CA TYR A 7 -2.88 4.12 -5.14
C TYR A 7 -2.74 4.13 -3.61
N LEU A 8 -1.73 3.46 -3.06
CA LEU A 8 -1.48 3.43 -1.62
C LEU A 8 -1.24 4.83 -1.06
N ASN A 9 -0.41 5.64 -1.74
CA ASN A 9 -0.08 6.99 -1.30
C ASN A 9 -1.31 7.93 -1.30
N ASP A 10 -2.15 7.84 -2.34
CA ASP A 10 -3.38 8.63 -2.46
C ASP A 10 -4.42 8.27 -1.37
N HIS A 11 -4.36 7.06 -0.84
CA HIS A 11 -5.19 6.59 0.27
C HIS A 11 -4.54 6.77 1.65
N GLY A 12 -3.48 7.59 1.74
CA GLY A 12 -2.82 7.97 2.99
C GLY A 12 -1.83 6.93 3.53
N VAL A 13 -1.50 5.89 2.75
CA VAL A 13 -0.47 4.90 3.12
C VAL A 13 0.87 5.32 2.55
N ILE A 14 1.71 5.89 3.40
CA ILE A 14 3.06 6.32 3.03
C ILE A 14 3.99 5.11 3.02
N THR A 15 4.58 4.82 1.86
CA THR A 15 5.50 3.69 1.65
C THR A 15 6.77 4.14 0.93
N ASP A 16 7.82 3.32 0.97
CA ASP A 16 9.05 3.58 0.25
C ASP A 16 9.10 2.76 -1.05
N TRP A 17 9.19 3.45 -2.19
CA TRP A 17 9.39 2.81 -3.49
C TRP A 17 10.87 2.53 -3.73
N ARG A 18 11.18 1.31 -4.15
CA ARG A 18 12.53 0.87 -4.51
C ARG A 18 12.55 0.28 -5.91
N GLU A 19 13.50 0.76 -6.70
CA GLU A 19 13.72 0.22 -8.04
C GLU A 19 14.46 -1.13 -7.98
N PRO A 20 14.10 -2.09 -8.86
CA PRO A 20 12.90 -2.14 -9.68
C PRO A 20 11.70 -2.77 -8.93
N ASP A 21 10.52 -2.15 -9.00
CA ASP A 21 9.21 -2.72 -8.64
C ASP A 21 9.02 -3.24 -7.19
N VAL A 22 9.70 -2.65 -6.21
CA VAL A 22 9.53 -3.02 -4.79
C VAL A 22 8.87 -1.89 -4.00
N ILE A 23 7.85 -2.24 -3.21
CA ILE A 23 7.26 -1.36 -2.20
C ILE A 23 7.66 -1.87 -0.82
N ARG A 24 8.26 -1.01 0.01
CA ARG A 24 8.64 -1.35 1.39
C ARG A 24 7.73 -0.68 2.39
N VAL A 25 7.32 -1.46 3.38
CA VAL A 25 6.48 -1.04 4.51
C VAL A 25 7.17 -1.50 5.78
N ALA A 26 7.40 -0.57 6.71
CA ALA A 26 8.05 -0.86 7.99
C ALA A 26 7.26 -0.18 9.11
N PRO A 27 6.24 -0.86 9.67
CA PRO A 27 5.49 -0.30 10.80
C PRO A 27 6.40 -0.22 12.02
N VAL A 28 6.33 0.90 12.73
CA VAL A 28 7.14 1.14 13.92
C VAL A 28 6.28 0.89 15.16
N PRO A 29 6.65 -0.07 16.03
CA PRO A 29 5.83 -0.46 17.18
C PRO A 29 5.49 0.67 18.15
N LEU A 30 6.32 1.73 18.20
CA LEU A 30 6.11 2.86 19.09
C LEU A 30 4.84 3.67 18.75
N TYR A 31 4.46 3.74 17.48
CA TYR A 31 3.39 4.63 17.02
C TYR A 31 2.44 4.00 16.01
N ASN A 32 2.61 2.72 15.67
CA ASN A 32 1.65 1.97 14.88
C ASN A 32 0.93 0.93 15.74
N SER A 33 -0.39 0.94 15.66
CA SER A 33 -1.28 -0.03 16.29
C SER A 33 -1.57 -1.21 15.36
N TYR A 34 -2.12 -2.29 15.90
CA TYR A 34 -2.62 -3.41 15.08
C TYR A 34 -3.75 -2.97 14.13
N GLN A 35 -4.56 -1.99 14.54
CA GLN A 35 -5.61 -1.40 13.72
C GLN A 35 -5.03 -0.70 12.48
N ASP A 36 -3.88 -0.01 12.60
CA ASP A 36 -3.22 0.62 11.46
C ASP A 36 -2.76 -0.42 10.43
N ILE A 37 -2.23 -1.56 10.91
CA ILE A 37 -1.82 -2.68 10.04
C ILE A 37 -3.04 -3.29 9.35
N TRP A 38 -4.15 -3.42 10.07
CA TRP A 38 -5.40 -3.92 9.49
C TRP A 38 -5.96 -2.99 8.42
N HIS A 39 -5.99 -1.67 8.68
CA HIS A 39 -6.39 -0.67 7.68
C HIS A 39 -5.48 -0.69 6.45
N PHE A 40 -4.17 -0.77 6.66
CA PHE A 40 -3.19 -0.92 5.58
C PHE A 40 -3.50 -2.17 4.73
N ASN A 41 -3.74 -3.32 5.36
CA ASN A 41 -4.03 -4.56 4.65
C ASN A 41 -5.31 -4.44 3.79
N ARG A 42 -6.36 -3.82 4.32
CA ARG A 42 -7.60 -3.57 3.58
C ARG A 42 -7.37 -2.70 2.34
N ILE A 43 -6.67 -1.58 2.50
CA ILE A 43 -6.34 -0.67 1.38
C ILE A 43 -5.46 -1.38 0.34
N LEU A 44 -4.50 -2.18 0.79
CA LEU A 44 -3.64 -2.96 -0.10
C LEU A 44 -4.45 -3.94 -0.96
N HIS A 45 -5.40 -4.65 -0.35
CA HIS A 45 -6.29 -5.56 -1.07
C HIS A 45 -7.17 -4.83 -2.09
N GLU A 46 -7.78 -3.70 -1.70
CA GLU A 46 -8.57 -2.85 -2.59
C GLU A 46 -7.73 -2.33 -3.78
N GLY A 47 -6.48 -1.94 -3.54
CA GLY A 47 -5.54 -1.52 -4.56
C GLY A 47 -5.22 -2.62 -5.58
N PHE A 48 -5.03 -3.86 -5.14
CA PHE A 48 -4.83 -5.00 -6.05
C PHE A 48 -6.05 -5.23 -6.96
N VAL A 49 -7.26 -5.21 -6.39
CA VAL A 49 -8.51 -5.37 -7.15
C VAL A 49 -8.68 -4.21 -8.15
N TYR A 50 -8.42 -2.98 -7.72
CA TYR A 50 -8.50 -1.79 -8.56
C TYR A 50 -7.60 -1.89 -9.81
N ILE A 51 -6.34 -2.28 -9.62
CA ILE A 51 -5.36 -2.39 -10.72
C ILE A 51 -5.74 -3.54 -11.65
N HIS A 52 -6.21 -4.66 -11.11
CA HIS A 52 -6.66 -5.79 -11.91
C HIS A 52 -7.84 -5.42 -12.79
N ASN A 53 -8.86 -4.76 -12.23
CA ASN A 53 -10.06 -4.35 -12.96
C ASN A 53 -9.79 -3.23 -13.98
N SER A 54 -8.78 -2.38 -13.74
CA SER A 54 -8.37 -1.32 -14.67
C SER A 54 -7.54 -1.84 -15.85
N SER A 55 -7.13 -3.11 -15.82
CA SER A 55 -6.30 -3.75 -16.85
C SER A 55 -7.10 -4.71 -17.74
N ASN A 56 -8.39 -4.91 -17.46
CA ASN A 56 -9.38 -5.55 -18.33
C ASN A 56 -10.22 -4.47 -19.04
#